data_AF-A0A1C5ZBK8-F1
#
_entry.id   AF-A0A1C5ZBK8-F1
#
_cell.length_a   1.000
_cell.length_b   1.000
_cell.length_c   1.000
_cell.angle_alpha   90.00
_cell.angle_beta   90.00
_cell.angle_gamma   90.00
#
_symmetry.space_group_name_H-M   'P 1'
#
loop_
_entity.id
_entity.type
_entity.pdbx_description
1 polymer ?
#
loop_
_entity_poly.entity_id
_entity_poly.type
_entity_poly.pdbx_seq_one_letter_code
_entity_poly.pdbx_strand_id
1 'polypeptide(L)'
;MNLHKTKIEWATHTWNPVTGCLHGCEYCYARRLISRFAPHACERPEPEPLEYLPKGSGIYVTNSPCNAVDDVQNYARTTPYPKGFAPTFYTYTLSYPEKRFIPSRVFVSSMGDLFGEWVPDAWIQEVFEACKRAPQHTYLFLTKNPQRYCDLANAGKLPAEPNFWYGTTVTGKGAPAFAESIHFNTFLSIEPLLEDIDPGLGSFGGVRWIIVGAMTGPGSREHQPSREWLEKIVEAAALTGAKVFMKDSLKGVWGPELIREHPEGMVWPEG
;
A
#
# COMPACT_ATOMS: atom_id res chain seq x y z
N MET A 1 -7.37 18.23 -7.89
CA MET A 1 -6.46 17.12 -7.51
C MET A 1 -7.06 15.81 -7.99
N ASN A 2 -6.22 14.89 -8.43
CA ASN A 2 -6.54 13.59 -9.06
C ASN A 2 -5.55 12.55 -8.52
N LEU A 3 -5.62 11.29 -8.95
CA LEU A 3 -4.61 10.26 -8.69
C LEU A 3 -3.18 10.79 -8.95
N HIS A 4 -2.24 10.47 -8.07
CA HIS A 4 -0.88 11.01 -8.12
C HIS A 4 0.06 10.04 -8.84
N LYS A 5 0.76 10.49 -9.89
CA LYS A 5 1.83 9.70 -10.52
C LYS A 5 2.89 9.33 -9.49
N THR A 6 3.38 8.10 -9.54
CA THR A 6 4.36 7.58 -8.58
C THR A 6 5.61 7.05 -9.26
N LYS A 7 6.70 6.93 -8.50
CA LYS A 7 7.94 6.24 -8.89
C LYS A 7 7.98 4.78 -8.42
N ILE A 8 6.93 4.30 -7.76
CA ILE A 8 6.81 2.90 -7.35
C ILE A 8 6.70 2.06 -8.63
N GLU A 9 7.72 1.25 -8.91
CA GLU A 9 7.93 0.62 -10.23
C GLU A 9 6.75 -0.24 -10.70
N TRP A 10 6.01 -0.83 -9.77
CA TRP A 10 4.89 -1.72 -10.05
C TRP A 10 3.52 -1.01 -10.10
N ALA A 11 3.44 0.28 -9.76
CA ALA A 11 2.22 1.09 -9.82
C ALA A 11 2.42 2.34 -10.70
N THR A 12 1.39 2.75 -11.44
CA THR A 12 1.49 3.99 -12.24
C THR A 12 1.06 5.20 -11.42
N HIS A 13 0.12 5.01 -10.49
CA HIS A 13 -0.40 6.06 -9.64
C HIS A 13 -0.59 5.58 -8.19
N THR A 14 -0.67 6.54 -7.29
CA THR A 14 -1.07 6.34 -5.90
C THR A 14 -2.32 7.15 -5.60
N TRP A 15 -3.11 6.63 -4.67
CA TRP A 15 -4.29 7.29 -4.14
C TRP A 15 -4.38 7.01 -2.66
N ASN A 16 -4.46 8.05 -1.84
CA ASN A 16 -4.38 7.93 -0.39
C ASN A 16 -5.67 8.45 0.25
N PRO A 17 -6.80 7.72 0.12
CA PRO A 17 -8.02 8.08 0.84
C PRO A 17 -7.83 7.95 2.35
N VAL A 18 -6.98 7.01 2.80
CA VAL A 18 -6.54 6.89 4.19
C VAL A 18 -5.01 6.99 4.23
N THR A 19 -4.47 7.82 5.12
CA THR A 19 -3.03 7.92 5.38
C THR A 19 -2.73 7.54 6.83
N GLY A 20 -1.48 7.23 7.14
CA GLY A 20 -1.05 6.94 8.50
C GLY A 20 -1.30 5.48 8.90
N CYS A 21 -0.55 5.02 9.89
CA CYS A 21 -0.73 3.71 10.50
C CYS A 21 -0.19 3.72 11.94
N LEU A 22 -0.67 2.78 12.76
CA LEU A 22 -0.20 2.64 14.16
C LEU A 22 0.93 1.62 14.32
N HIS A 23 1.41 1.03 13.23
CA HIS A 23 2.58 0.14 13.25
C HIS A 23 3.85 0.90 13.65
N GLY A 24 4.61 0.34 14.60
CA GLY A 24 5.86 0.89 15.11
C GLY A 24 7.11 0.62 14.26
N CYS A 25 7.00 0.63 12.92
CA CYS A 25 8.13 0.27 12.07
C CYS A 25 9.28 1.31 12.12
N GLU A 26 10.48 0.87 12.48
CA GLU A 26 11.70 1.70 12.59
C GLU A 26 12.08 2.40 11.26
N TYR A 27 11.87 1.70 10.13
CA TYR A 27 12.24 2.16 8.79
C TYR A 27 11.06 2.63 7.93
N CYS A 28 9.98 3.13 8.56
CA CYS A 28 8.78 3.55 7.83
C CYS A 28 9.01 4.78 6.93
N TYR A 29 9.12 4.55 5.62
CA TYR A 29 9.21 5.62 4.61
C TYR A 29 8.03 6.60 4.70
N ALA A 30 6.80 6.08 4.81
CA ALA A 30 5.60 6.92 4.88
C ALA A 30 5.62 7.88 6.07
N ARG A 31 6.01 7.39 7.26
CA ARG A 31 6.15 8.20 8.48
C ARG A 31 7.17 9.32 8.30
N ARG A 32 8.35 9.01 7.74
CA ARG A 32 9.43 9.98 7.48
C ARG A 32 9.05 11.03 6.44
N LEU A 33 8.25 10.65 5.42
CA LEU A 33 7.79 11.60 4.42
C LEU A 33 6.71 12.52 5.02
N ILE A 34 5.71 11.93 5.67
CA ILE A 34 4.61 12.67 6.28
C ILE A 34 5.12 13.68 7.32
N SER A 35 6.13 13.32 8.12
CA SER A 35 6.70 14.23 9.12
C SER A 35 7.29 15.52 8.53
N ARG A 36 7.60 15.56 7.23
CA ARG A 36 8.09 16.78 6.53
C ARG A 36 6.97 17.75 6.17
N PHE A 37 5.74 17.24 6.04
CA PHE A 37 4.56 17.97 5.57
C PHE A 37 3.48 18.13 6.65
N ALA A 38 3.66 17.47 7.79
CA ALA A 38 2.82 17.65 8.97
C ALA A 38 2.96 19.08 9.53
N PRO A 39 1.90 19.64 10.13
CA PRO A 39 1.97 20.93 10.79
C PRO A 39 3.10 21.00 11.83
N HIS A 40 3.81 22.13 11.86
CA HIS A 40 4.77 22.45 12.90
C HIS A 40 4.05 22.73 14.25
N ALA A 41 4.80 22.79 15.35
CA ALA A 41 4.22 22.99 16.68
C ALA A 41 3.41 24.29 16.82
N CYS A 42 3.84 25.35 16.11
CA CYS A 42 3.18 26.66 16.00
C CYS A 42 2.15 26.75 14.86
N GLU A 43 1.86 25.63 14.19
CA GLU A 43 0.84 25.56 13.13
C GLU A 43 -0.39 24.77 13.61
N ARG A 44 -1.56 25.13 13.09
CA ARG A 44 -2.82 24.41 13.29
C ARG A 44 -3.47 24.11 11.93
N PRO A 45 -4.07 22.94 11.73
CA PRO A 45 -4.79 22.65 10.49
C PRO A 45 -6.15 23.35 10.46
N GLU A 46 -6.47 23.96 9.32
CA GLU A 46 -7.73 24.66 9.04
C GLU A 46 -8.29 24.22 7.67
N PRO A 47 -9.51 23.63 7.61
CA PRO A 47 -10.32 23.24 8.76
C PRO A 47 -9.66 22.11 9.56
N GLU A 48 -9.94 22.09 10.86
CA GLU A 48 -9.44 21.08 11.80
C GLU A 48 -10.10 19.71 11.51
N PRO A 49 -9.33 18.64 11.22
CA PRO A 49 -9.90 17.31 11.05
C PRO A 49 -10.60 16.81 12.31
N LEU A 50 -11.78 16.22 12.12
CA LEU A 50 -12.60 15.71 13.22
C LEU A 50 -12.06 14.36 13.69
N GLU A 51 -11.96 14.17 15.01
CA GLU A 51 -11.69 12.84 15.56
C GLU A 51 -12.88 11.91 15.32
N TYR A 52 -12.62 10.71 14.80
CA TYR A 52 -13.65 9.71 14.59
C TYR A 52 -14.04 9.05 15.92
N LEU A 53 -15.32 8.85 16.16
CA LEU A 53 -15.80 8.31 17.44
C LEU A 53 -15.37 6.84 17.64
N PRO A 54 -15.17 6.40 18.91
CA PRO A 54 -15.32 7.18 20.15
C PRO A 54 -14.18 8.18 20.37
N LYS A 55 -14.43 9.24 21.16
CA LYS A 55 -13.41 10.23 21.52
C LYS A 55 -12.20 9.53 22.16
N GLY A 56 -10.99 9.92 21.77
CA GLY A 56 -9.75 9.26 22.16
C GLY A 56 -9.33 8.08 21.26
N SER A 57 -10.00 7.89 20.12
CA SER A 57 -9.61 6.89 19.12
C SER A 57 -8.27 7.21 18.45
N GLY A 58 -7.88 8.49 18.41
CA GLY A 58 -6.65 8.93 17.76
C GLY A 58 -6.67 8.78 16.24
N ILE A 59 -7.85 8.61 15.64
CA ILE A 59 -8.06 8.56 14.19
C ILE A 59 -8.99 9.68 13.74
N TYR A 60 -8.80 10.19 12.53
CA TYR A 60 -9.41 11.45 12.11
C TYR A 60 -10.09 11.37 10.75
N VAL A 61 -11.03 12.28 10.48
CA VAL A 61 -11.72 12.42 9.20
C VAL A 61 -11.71 13.90 8.78
N THR A 62 -11.49 14.14 7.49
CA THR A 62 -11.69 15.45 6.89
C THR A 62 -12.41 15.33 5.55
N ASN A 63 -13.30 16.28 5.27
CA ASN A 63 -14.11 16.37 4.06
C ASN A 63 -13.67 17.51 3.12
N SER A 64 -12.56 18.16 3.41
CA SER A 64 -11.96 19.16 2.52
C SER A 64 -10.44 19.21 2.69
N PRO A 65 -9.70 19.71 1.69
CA PRO A 65 -8.27 20.01 1.87
C PRO A 65 -8.04 20.96 3.05
N CYS A 66 -6.95 20.75 3.79
CA CYS A 66 -6.56 21.57 4.94
C CYS A 66 -5.36 22.46 4.61
N ASN A 67 -5.31 23.64 5.21
CA ASN A 67 -4.13 24.49 5.28
C ASN A 67 -3.58 24.47 6.71
N ALA A 68 -2.27 24.65 6.85
CA ALA A 68 -1.66 25.02 8.11
C ALA A 68 -1.77 26.55 8.27
N VAL A 69 -2.28 26.99 9.42
CA VAL A 69 -2.31 28.39 9.84
C VAL A 69 -1.43 28.59 11.07
N ASP A 70 -0.91 29.80 11.27
CA ASP A 70 -0.15 30.16 12.47
C ASP A 70 -1.06 30.39 13.70
N ASP A 71 -0.47 30.72 14.85
CA ASP A 71 -1.17 30.94 16.11
C ASP A 71 -2.18 32.11 16.07
N VAL A 72 -2.11 32.98 15.06
CA VAL A 72 -3.05 34.11 14.85
C VAL A 72 -3.93 33.91 13.60
N GLN A 73 -4.04 32.66 13.12
CA GLN A 73 -4.88 32.23 11.99
C GLN A 73 -4.47 32.77 10.61
N ASN A 74 -3.24 33.24 10.43
CA ASN A 74 -2.74 33.54 9.09
C ASN A 74 -2.39 32.25 8.35
N TYR A 75 -2.68 32.19 7.05
CA TYR A 75 -2.25 31.10 6.19
C TYR A 75 -0.71 30.98 6.19
N ALA A 76 -0.22 29.78 6.53
CA ALA A 76 1.20 29.44 6.41
C ALA A 76 1.46 28.65 5.11
N ARG A 77 0.75 27.54 4.91
CA ARG A 77 0.92 26.63 3.76
C ARG A 77 -0.22 25.62 3.64
N THR A 78 -0.41 25.00 2.49
CA THR A 78 -1.28 23.81 2.39
C THR A 78 -0.66 22.61 3.11
N THR A 79 -1.46 21.86 3.88
CA THR A 79 -1.00 20.64 4.57
C THR A 79 -1.82 19.42 4.14
N PRO A 80 -1.23 18.49 3.36
CA PRO A 80 -1.92 17.27 2.96
C PRO A 80 -2.05 16.25 4.11
N TYR A 81 -1.32 16.43 5.21
CA TYR A 81 -1.33 15.54 6.37
C TYR A 81 -1.58 16.34 7.66
N PRO A 82 -2.79 16.89 7.85
CA PRO A 82 -3.11 17.81 8.94
C PRO A 82 -2.93 17.21 10.34
N LYS A 83 -2.96 15.88 10.45
CA LYS A 83 -2.74 15.13 11.72
C LYS A 83 -1.43 14.34 11.73
N GLY A 84 -0.49 14.71 10.86
CA GLY A 84 0.76 13.99 10.69
C GLY A 84 0.51 12.52 10.34
N PHE A 85 1.15 11.61 11.07
CA PHE A 85 1.08 10.17 10.79
C PHE A 85 -0.09 9.45 11.49
N ALA A 86 -0.96 10.17 12.20
CA ALA A 86 -2.17 9.59 12.75
C ALA A 86 -3.11 9.15 11.61
N PRO A 87 -3.78 7.98 11.73
CA PRO A 87 -4.69 7.51 10.70
C PRO A 87 -5.77 8.56 10.39
N THR A 88 -5.84 9.00 9.14
CA THR A 88 -6.73 10.08 8.72
C THR A 88 -7.42 9.70 7.41
N PHE A 89 -8.74 9.82 7.38
CA PHE A 89 -9.59 9.57 6.20
C PHE A 89 -9.97 10.88 5.51
N TYR A 90 -9.67 10.98 4.22
CA TYR A 90 -9.89 12.16 3.39
C TYR A 90 -11.07 11.92 2.44
N THR A 91 -12.30 12.11 2.92
CA THR A 91 -13.52 11.74 2.18
C THR A 91 -13.67 12.53 0.87
N TYR A 92 -13.13 13.75 0.79
CA TYR A 92 -13.13 14.55 -0.45
C TYR A 92 -12.32 13.90 -1.60
N THR A 93 -11.45 12.95 -1.28
CA THR A 93 -10.62 12.26 -2.28
C THR A 93 -11.32 11.06 -2.92
N LEU A 94 -12.49 10.64 -2.42
CA LEU A 94 -13.24 9.47 -2.92
C LEU A 94 -13.71 9.60 -4.37
N SER A 95 -13.76 10.82 -4.90
CA SER A 95 -14.08 11.09 -6.32
C SER A 95 -12.86 11.07 -7.24
N TYR A 96 -11.65 10.89 -6.71
CA TYR A 96 -10.42 11.03 -7.50
C TYR A 96 -10.25 9.95 -8.57
N PRO A 97 -10.52 8.65 -8.29
CA PRO A 97 -10.43 7.63 -9.32
C PRO A 97 -11.31 7.93 -10.55
N GLU A 98 -12.55 8.39 -10.34
CA GLU A 98 -13.50 8.71 -11.41
C GLU A 98 -13.03 9.86 -12.32
N LYS A 99 -12.19 10.75 -11.82
CA LYS A 99 -11.64 11.88 -12.58
C LYS A 99 -10.54 11.47 -13.56
N ARG A 100 -10.12 10.21 -13.56
CA ARG A 100 -9.09 9.71 -14.47
C ARG A 100 -9.68 8.70 -15.44
N PHE A 101 -9.79 9.11 -16.69
CA PHE A 101 -10.30 8.24 -17.76
C PHE A 101 -9.29 7.22 -18.27
N ILE A 102 -7.99 7.53 -18.18
CA ILE A 102 -6.91 6.65 -18.66
C ILE A 102 -6.72 5.50 -17.65
N PRO A 103 -6.88 4.23 -18.06
CA PRO A 103 -6.60 3.06 -17.21
C PRO A 103 -5.25 3.14 -16.50
N SER A 104 -5.18 2.66 -15.26
CA SER A 104 -4.00 2.84 -14.41
C SER A 104 -3.93 1.80 -13.30
N ARG A 105 -2.71 1.43 -12.90
CA ARG A 105 -2.44 0.64 -11.70
C ARG A 105 -2.31 1.60 -10.52
N VAL A 106 -3.32 1.60 -9.66
CA VAL A 106 -3.46 2.52 -8.53
C VAL A 106 -3.12 1.79 -7.25
N PHE A 107 -2.01 2.17 -6.62
CA PHE A 107 -1.71 1.74 -5.25
C PHE A 107 -2.51 2.57 -4.26
N VAL A 108 -3.46 1.91 -3.58
CA VAL A 108 -4.37 2.51 -2.62
C VAL A 108 -3.71 2.56 -1.23
N SER A 109 -3.76 3.73 -0.60
CA SER A 109 -3.22 4.02 0.74
C SER A 109 -1.71 3.73 0.88
N SER A 110 -0.92 4.08 -0.14
CA SER A 110 0.55 3.96 -0.14
C SER A 110 1.26 4.70 1.01
N MET A 111 0.58 5.64 1.66
CA MET A 111 1.07 6.45 2.77
C MET A 111 0.48 6.03 4.13
N GLY A 112 -0.11 4.84 4.22
CA GLY A 112 -0.73 4.30 5.43
C GLY A 112 -0.93 2.80 5.33
N ASP A 113 -1.87 2.28 6.12
CA ASP A 113 -2.37 0.91 5.98
C ASP A 113 -3.90 0.93 6.15
N LEU A 114 -4.62 0.70 5.05
CA LEU A 114 -6.09 0.76 5.00
C LEU A 114 -6.75 -0.37 5.82
N PHE A 115 -6.03 -1.45 6.08
CA PHE A 115 -6.57 -2.66 6.71
C PHE A 115 -6.03 -2.87 8.13
N GLY A 116 -5.41 -1.85 8.72
CA GLY A 116 -5.08 -1.86 10.15
C GLY A 116 -6.32 -1.99 11.03
N GLU A 117 -6.16 -2.61 12.20
CA GLU A 117 -7.25 -2.81 13.16
C GLU A 117 -7.91 -1.50 13.63
N TRP A 118 -7.16 -0.40 13.59
CA TRP A 118 -7.64 0.94 13.90
C TRP A 118 -8.51 1.56 12.80
N VAL A 119 -8.58 0.98 11.60
CA VAL A 119 -9.38 1.50 10.49
C VAL A 119 -10.80 0.91 10.57
N PRO A 120 -11.85 1.75 10.76
CA PRO A 120 -13.23 1.28 10.76
C PRO A 120 -13.63 0.64 9.43
N ASP A 121 -14.42 -0.44 9.49
CA ASP A 121 -14.99 -1.12 8.30
C ASP A 121 -15.67 -0.13 7.33
N ALA A 122 -16.35 0.88 7.87
CA ALA A 122 -17.05 1.90 7.10
C ALA A 122 -16.12 2.64 6.13
N TRP A 123 -14.89 2.98 6.56
CA TRP A 123 -13.92 3.66 5.69
C TRP A 123 -13.47 2.74 4.56
N ILE A 124 -13.22 1.47 4.88
CA ILE A 124 -12.80 0.45 3.90
C ILE A 124 -13.89 0.27 2.85
N GLN A 125 -15.15 0.18 3.27
CA GLN A 125 -16.30 0.07 2.37
C GLN A 125 -16.44 1.30 1.46
N GLU A 126 -16.34 2.51 1.99
CA GLU A 126 -16.37 3.74 1.17
C GLU A 126 -15.25 3.77 0.12
N VAL A 127 -14.05 3.30 0.47
CA VAL A 127 -12.93 3.18 -0.46
C VAL A 127 -13.22 2.14 -1.55
N PHE A 128 -13.75 0.96 -1.19
CA PHE A 128 -14.15 -0.03 -2.18
C PHE A 128 -15.24 0.47 -3.13
N GLU A 129 -16.26 1.16 -2.61
CA GLU A 129 -17.31 1.74 -3.44
C GLU A 129 -16.76 2.83 -4.38
N ALA A 130 -15.78 3.62 -3.93
CA ALA A 130 -15.07 4.56 -4.80
C ALA A 130 -14.28 3.86 -5.91
N CYS A 131 -13.61 2.74 -5.61
CA CYS A 131 -12.94 1.94 -6.63
C CYS A 131 -13.94 1.35 -7.65
N LYS A 132 -15.10 0.85 -7.20
CA LYS A 132 -16.13 0.28 -8.07
C LYS A 132 -16.75 1.30 -9.03
N ARG A 133 -16.85 2.57 -8.63
CA ARG A 133 -17.30 3.66 -9.53
C ARG A 133 -16.31 3.98 -10.65
N ALA A 134 -15.06 3.56 -10.54
CA ALA A 134 -14.02 3.74 -11.56
C ALA A 134 -13.36 2.38 -11.93
N PRO A 135 -14.10 1.48 -12.61
CA PRO A 135 -13.66 0.11 -12.87
C PRO A 135 -12.53 0.01 -13.92
N GLN A 136 -12.25 1.09 -14.65
CA GLN A 136 -11.16 1.14 -15.65
C GLN A 136 -9.75 1.07 -15.03
N HIS A 137 -9.63 1.16 -13.71
CA HIS A 137 -8.35 1.07 -13.01
C HIS A 137 -8.15 -0.30 -12.38
N THR A 138 -6.89 -0.71 -12.24
CA THR A 138 -6.50 -1.83 -11.38
C THR A 138 -6.11 -1.28 -10.02
N TYR A 139 -6.75 -1.74 -8.96
CA TYR A 139 -6.49 -1.29 -7.60
C TYR A 139 -5.63 -2.30 -6.84
N LEU A 140 -4.50 -1.83 -6.35
CA LEU A 140 -3.55 -2.60 -5.56
C LEU A 140 -3.72 -2.18 -4.10
N PHE A 141 -4.21 -3.08 -3.27
CA PHE A 141 -4.36 -2.92 -1.83
C PHE A 141 -3.21 -3.66 -1.17
N LEU A 142 -2.40 -3.02 -0.32
CA LEU A 142 -1.28 -3.68 0.36
C LEU A 142 -1.39 -3.45 1.87
N THR A 143 -1.24 -4.50 2.67
CA THR A 143 -1.33 -4.41 4.12
C THR A 143 -0.33 -5.31 4.85
N LYS A 144 -0.02 -4.95 6.09
CA LYS A 144 0.65 -5.81 7.08
C LYS A 144 -0.32 -6.56 8.00
N ASN A 145 -1.63 -6.38 7.79
CA ASN A 145 -2.70 -6.98 8.59
C ASN A 145 -3.54 -7.95 7.74
N PRO A 146 -2.95 -9.04 7.19
CA PRO A 146 -3.65 -9.93 6.26
C PRO A 146 -4.87 -10.62 6.88
N GLN A 147 -4.91 -10.79 8.21
CA GLN A 147 -6.08 -11.30 8.93
C GLN A 147 -7.33 -10.45 8.64
N ARG A 148 -7.17 -9.13 8.44
CA ARG A 148 -8.27 -8.23 8.12
C ARG A 148 -8.94 -8.59 6.78
N TYR A 149 -8.18 -9.10 5.80
CA TYR A 149 -8.77 -9.61 4.57
C TYR A 149 -9.60 -10.86 4.83
N CYS A 150 -9.11 -11.79 5.66
CA CYS A 150 -9.86 -12.99 6.05
C CYS A 150 -11.17 -12.62 6.74
N ASP A 151 -11.13 -11.70 7.71
CA ASP A 151 -12.32 -11.27 8.46
C ASP A 151 -13.36 -10.63 7.55
N LEU A 152 -12.93 -9.74 6.63
CA LEU A 152 -13.81 -9.12 5.65
C LEU A 152 -14.36 -10.14 4.66
N ALA A 153 -13.55 -11.09 4.20
CA ALA A 153 -14.00 -12.14 3.28
C ALA A 153 -15.04 -13.05 3.94
N ASN A 154 -14.78 -13.50 5.17
CA ASN A 154 -15.71 -14.33 5.95
C ASN A 154 -17.03 -13.61 6.25
N ALA A 155 -16.98 -12.28 6.41
CA ALA A 155 -18.17 -11.44 6.59
C ALA A 155 -18.88 -11.08 5.27
N GLY A 156 -18.40 -11.52 4.11
CA GLY A 156 -18.95 -11.14 2.79
C GLY A 156 -18.73 -9.67 2.41
N LYS A 157 -17.76 -9.00 3.06
CA LYS A 157 -17.45 -7.58 2.90
C LYS A 157 -16.21 -7.31 2.03
N LEU A 158 -15.44 -8.34 1.66
CA LEU A 158 -14.30 -8.22 0.75
C LEU A 158 -14.74 -8.43 -0.70
N PRO A 159 -14.70 -7.41 -1.58
CA PRO A 159 -15.12 -7.55 -2.97
C PRO A 159 -14.23 -8.50 -3.78
N ALA A 160 -14.83 -9.32 -4.64
CA ALA A 160 -14.12 -10.19 -5.58
C ALA A 160 -14.04 -9.58 -6.99
N GLU A 161 -13.81 -8.28 -7.09
CA GLU A 161 -13.74 -7.58 -8.38
C GLU A 161 -12.49 -8.01 -9.16
N PRO A 162 -12.58 -8.23 -10.49
CA PRO A 162 -11.45 -8.71 -11.29
C PRO A 162 -10.27 -7.73 -11.34
N ASN A 163 -10.52 -6.45 -11.10
CA ASN A 163 -9.51 -5.38 -11.08
C ASN A 163 -9.01 -5.05 -9.65
N PHE A 164 -9.46 -5.77 -8.62
CA PHE A 164 -9.00 -5.59 -7.24
C PHE A 164 -7.94 -6.64 -6.90
N TRP A 165 -6.84 -6.18 -6.31
CA TRP A 165 -5.70 -7.01 -5.95
C TRP A 165 -5.33 -6.81 -4.49
N TYR A 166 -5.29 -7.91 -3.75
CA TYR A 166 -5.08 -7.94 -2.31
C TYR A 166 -3.69 -8.46 -1.98
N GLY A 167 -2.84 -7.51 -1.60
CA GLY A 167 -1.44 -7.69 -1.30
C GLY A 167 -1.17 -7.84 0.18
N THR A 168 -0.28 -8.75 0.53
CA THR A 168 0.30 -8.81 1.88
C THR A 168 1.78 -8.42 1.85
N THR A 169 2.21 -7.55 2.75
CA THR A 169 3.64 -7.31 3.01
C THR A 169 4.20 -8.44 3.87
N VAL A 170 5.14 -9.21 3.32
CA VAL A 170 5.84 -10.29 4.01
C VAL A 170 7.18 -9.75 4.52
N THR A 171 7.40 -9.84 5.82
CA THR A 171 8.58 -9.24 6.49
C THR A 171 9.58 -10.26 7.02
N GLY A 172 9.26 -11.56 6.90
CA GLY A 172 10.10 -12.65 7.37
C GLY A 172 9.42 -14.01 7.21
N LYS A 173 10.13 -15.08 7.59
CA LYS A 173 9.67 -16.47 7.52
C LYS A 173 8.44 -16.68 8.40
N GLY A 174 7.42 -17.34 7.85
CA GLY A 174 6.18 -17.64 8.57
C GLY A 174 5.28 -16.43 8.83
N ALA A 175 5.56 -15.26 8.25
CA ALA A 175 4.64 -14.13 8.32
C ALA A 175 3.29 -14.54 7.70
N PRO A 176 2.16 -14.24 8.36
CA PRO A 176 0.85 -14.59 7.82
C PRO A 176 0.66 -13.90 6.47
N ALA A 177 -0.03 -14.57 5.55
CA ALA A 177 -0.30 -14.06 4.23
C ALA A 177 -1.71 -14.40 3.76
N PHE A 178 -2.35 -13.46 3.08
CA PHE A 178 -3.61 -13.71 2.38
C PHE A 178 -3.31 -14.38 1.04
N ALA A 179 -2.83 -15.62 1.09
CA ALA A 179 -2.23 -16.33 -0.03
C ALA A 179 -3.06 -17.52 -0.54
N GLU A 180 -3.95 -18.08 0.27
CA GLU A 180 -4.68 -19.32 -0.07
C GLU A 180 -6.00 -19.09 -0.83
N SER A 181 -6.35 -17.85 -1.14
CA SER A 181 -7.59 -17.58 -1.87
C SER A 181 -7.44 -17.80 -3.37
N ILE A 182 -8.24 -18.72 -3.91
CA ILE A 182 -8.45 -18.86 -5.36
C ILE A 182 -9.48 -17.86 -5.92
N HIS A 183 -10.30 -17.26 -5.05
CA HIS A 183 -11.40 -16.36 -5.41
C HIS A 183 -10.95 -14.92 -5.61
N PHE A 184 -9.87 -14.50 -4.95
CA PHE A 184 -9.35 -13.14 -5.01
C PHE A 184 -8.06 -13.10 -5.83
N ASN A 185 -7.80 -11.96 -6.47
CA ASN A 185 -6.45 -11.72 -6.98
C ASN A 185 -5.54 -11.34 -5.82
N THR A 186 -4.54 -12.17 -5.53
CA THR A 186 -3.65 -11.97 -4.38
C THR A 186 -2.22 -11.76 -4.85
N PHE A 187 -1.48 -10.94 -4.09
CA PHE A 187 -0.06 -10.73 -4.33
C PHE A 187 0.74 -10.66 -3.02
N LEU A 188 2.04 -10.89 -3.12
CA LEU A 188 2.97 -10.69 -2.00
C LEU A 188 3.93 -9.56 -2.32
N SER A 189 4.22 -8.73 -1.32
CA SER A 189 5.32 -7.78 -1.35
C SER A 189 6.35 -8.18 -0.31
N ILE A 190 7.47 -8.71 -0.78
CA ILE A 190 8.61 -9.12 0.04
C ILE A 190 9.65 -8.01 -0.07
N GLU A 191 9.43 -6.94 0.69
CA GLU A 191 10.18 -5.69 0.59
C GLU A 191 10.42 -5.03 1.96
N PRO A 192 11.69 -4.93 2.41
CA PRO A 192 12.88 -5.59 1.85
C PRO A 192 12.93 -7.10 2.14
N LEU A 193 13.55 -7.87 1.24
CA LEU A 193 13.96 -9.25 1.51
C LEU A 193 15.19 -9.24 2.42
N LEU A 194 14.98 -9.48 3.72
CA LEU A 194 16.02 -9.41 4.76
C LEU A 194 16.58 -10.76 5.18
N GLU A 195 15.84 -11.84 4.96
CA GLU A 195 16.22 -13.20 5.34
C GLU A 195 15.71 -14.21 4.31
N ASP A 196 16.21 -15.44 4.41
CA ASP A 196 15.69 -16.57 3.63
C ASP A 196 14.28 -16.90 4.11
N ILE A 197 13.28 -16.50 3.31
CA ILE A 197 11.88 -16.78 3.62
C ILE A 197 11.53 -18.25 3.44
N ASP A 198 12.41 -19.05 2.82
CA ASP A 198 12.28 -20.49 2.55
C ASP A 198 10.83 -20.91 2.32
N PRO A 199 10.31 -20.78 1.08
CA PRO A 199 8.92 -21.10 0.78
C PRO A 199 8.54 -22.54 1.15
N GLY A 200 9.50 -23.46 1.35
CA GLY A 200 9.25 -24.81 1.84
C GLY A 200 8.30 -25.64 0.98
N LEU A 201 7.75 -26.72 1.57
CA LEU A 201 6.72 -27.58 0.95
C LEU A 201 5.35 -26.88 0.77
N GLY A 202 5.19 -25.70 1.35
CA GLY A 202 4.01 -24.84 1.22
C GLY A 202 4.30 -23.73 0.23
N SER A 203 4.18 -24.05 -1.06
CA SER A 203 3.86 -23.12 -2.16
C SER A 203 3.30 -21.78 -1.67
N PHE A 204 3.59 -20.66 -2.35
CA PHE A 204 2.94 -19.35 -2.13
C PHE A 204 1.39 -19.37 -2.25
N GLY A 205 0.75 -20.54 -2.20
CA GLY A 205 -0.68 -20.76 -2.21
C GLY A 205 -1.24 -20.49 -3.59
N GLY A 206 -2.36 -19.79 -3.61
CA GLY A 206 -2.97 -19.22 -4.81
C GLY A 206 -2.47 -17.81 -5.14
N VAL A 207 -1.32 -17.37 -4.60
CA VAL A 207 -0.73 -16.06 -4.95
C VAL A 207 -0.47 -16.00 -6.44
N ARG A 208 -0.92 -14.91 -7.07
CA ARG A 208 -0.78 -14.71 -8.52
C ARG A 208 0.41 -13.83 -8.89
N TRP A 209 0.94 -13.08 -7.93
CA TRP A 209 2.03 -12.13 -8.15
C TRP A 209 2.92 -11.95 -6.93
N ILE A 210 4.23 -11.90 -7.14
CA ILE A 210 5.23 -11.73 -6.09
C ILE A 210 6.13 -10.57 -6.48
N ILE A 211 6.15 -9.54 -5.64
CA ILE A 211 7.01 -8.37 -5.78
C ILE A 211 8.14 -8.51 -4.77
N VAL A 212 9.38 -8.41 -5.24
CA VAL A 212 10.58 -8.58 -4.39
C VAL A 212 11.52 -7.39 -4.58
N GLY A 213 12.08 -6.93 -3.46
CA GLY A 213 13.05 -5.84 -3.46
C GLY A 213 14.05 -5.97 -2.32
N ALA A 214 15.24 -5.40 -2.49
CA ALA A 214 16.25 -5.31 -1.45
C ALA A 214 16.08 -4.03 -0.62
N MET A 215 16.68 -4.00 0.57
CA MET A 215 16.75 -2.78 1.35
C MET A 215 17.52 -1.70 0.60
N THR A 216 17.04 -0.46 0.67
CA THR A 216 17.68 0.72 0.06
C THR A 216 17.90 1.80 1.12
N GLY A 217 18.99 2.56 1.00
CA GLY A 217 19.31 3.67 1.91
C GLY A 217 20.40 3.32 2.94
N PRO A 218 20.54 4.09 4.03
CA PRO A 218 21.55 3.85 5.04
C PRO A 218 21.49 2.42 5.61
N GLY A 219 22.65 1.77 5.74
CA GLY A 219 22.75 0.38 6.22
C GLY A 219 22.43 -0.70 5.17
N SER A 220 22.02 -0.33 3.95
CA SER A 220 21.59 -1.32 2.94
C SER A 220 22.68 -2.29 2.52
N ARG A 221 23.95 -1.85 2.49
CA ARG A 221 25.08 -2.66 2.04
C ARG A 221 25.27 -3.94 2.86
N GLU A 222 24.96 -3.89 4.15
CA GLU A 222 25.14 -5.01 5.08
C GLU A 222 23.93 -5.96 5.11
N HIS A 223 22.80 -5.54 4.53
CA HIS A 223 21.54 -6.28 4.53
C HIS A 223 21.04 -6.56 3.11
N GLN A 224 21.96 -6.78 2.17
CA GLN A 224 21.60 -7.22 0.82
C GLN A 224 21.19 -8.71 0.86
N PRO A 225 20.12 -9.11 0.16
CA PRO A 225 19.73 -10.50 0.10
C PRO A 225 20.77 -11.34 -0.65
N SER A 226 20.86 -12.62 -0.31
CA SER A 226 21.59 -13.58 -1.13
C SER A 226 20.85 -13.82 -2.45
N ARG A 227 21.61 -14.04 -3.53
CA ARG A 227 21.05 -14.45 -4.82
C ARG A 227 20.30 -15.78 -4.71
N GLU A 228 20.79 -16.70 -3.91
CA GLU A 228 20.15 -18.02 -3.69
C GLU A 228 18.71 -17.87 -3.16
N TRP A 229 18.46 -16.88 -2.27
CA TRP A 229 17.12 -16.64 -1.74
C TRP A 229 16.16 -16.16 -2.83
N LEU A 230 16.65 -15.34 -3.77
CA LEU A 230 15.86 -14.89 -4.91
C LEU A 230 15.57 -16.05 -5.88
N GLU A 231 16.56 -16.93 -6.12
CA GLU A 231 16.39 -18.11 -6.97
C GLU A 231 15.33 -19.05 -6.40
N LYS A 232 15.34 -19.31 -5.08
CA LYS A 232 14.27 -20.08 -4.40
C LYS A 232 12.88 -19.47 -4.60
N ILE A 233 12.76 -18.14 -4.53
CA ILE A 233 11.48 -17.46 -4.78
C ILE A 233 11.02 -17.65 -6.23
N VAL A 234 11.92 -17.51 -7.20
CA VAL A 234 11.61 -17.70 -8.63
C VAL A 234 11.21 -19.13 -8.92
N GLU A 235 11.92 -20.11 -8.37
CA GLU A 235 11.58 -21.53 -8.50
C GLU A 235 10.20 -21.84 -7.91
N ALA A 236 9.91 -21.37 -6.70
CA ALA A 236 8.60 -21.54 -6.08
C ALA A 236 7.48 -20.80 -6.84
N ALA A 237 7.75 -19.63 -7.40
CA ALA A 237 6.80 -18.92 -8.25
C ALA A 237 6.50 -19.71 -9.54
N ALA A 238 7.52 -20.30 -10.17
CA ALA A 238 7.36 -21.12 -11.36
C ALA A 238 6.50 -22.37 -11.11
N LEU A 239 6.65 -23.02 -9.96
CA LEU A 239 5.84 -24.17 -9.56
C LEU A 239 4.35 -23.83 -9.35
N THR A 240 4.06 -22.59 -8.95
CA THR A 240 2.71 -22.12 -8.60
C THR A 240 2.03 -21.34 -9.73
N GLY A 241 2.80 -20.97 -10.76
CA GLY A 241 2.35 -20.09 -11.84
C GLY A 241 2.28 -18.61 -11.44
N ALA A 242 2.77 -18.24 -10.25
CA ALA A 242 2.84 -16.86 -9.81
C ALA A 242 3.82 -16.06 -10.66
N LYS A 243 3.46 -14.82 -11.02
CA LYS A 243 4.37 -13.90 -11.71
C LYS A 243 5.35 -13.26 -10.75
N VAL A 244 6.58 -12.99 -11.19
CA VAL A 244 7.60 -12.35 -10.36
C VAL A 244 7.93 -10.96 -10.88
N PHE A 245 7.97 -9.97 -9.99
CA PHE A 245 8.45 -8.62 -10.26
C PHE A 245 9.60 -8.24 -9.32
N MET A 246 10.79 -8.12 -9.89
CA MET A 246 12.00 -7.67 -9.20
C MET A 246 12.18 -6.16 -9.37
N LYS A 247 12.32 -5.47 -8.24
CA LYS A 247 12.61 -4.03 -8.21
C LYS A 247 14.06 -3.73 -8.57
N ASP A 248 14.29 -2.52 -9.06
CA ASP A 248 15.62 -2.00 -9.40
C ASP A 248 16.68 -2.17 -8.30
N SER A 249 16.24 -2.16 -7.03
CA SER A 249 17.09 -2.45 -5.87
C SER A 249 17.85 -3.78 -5.95
N LEU A 250 17.38 -4.74 -6.75
CA LEU A 250 17.98 -6.07 -6.90
C LEU A 250 19.03 -6.15 -8.01
N LYS A 251 19.26 -5.09 -8.80
CA LYS A 251 20.26 -5.11 -9.89
C LYS A 251 21.66 -5.51 -9.42
N GLY A 252 22.04 -5.11 -8.20
CA GLY A 252 23.34 -5.45 -7.61
C GLY A 252 23.48 -6.93 -7.21
N VAL A 253 22.37 -7.65 -7.05
CA VAL A 253 22.34 -9.06 -6.60
C VAL A 253 22.00 -10.01 -7.76
N TRP A 254 20.98 -9.67 -8.54
CA TRP A 254 20.48 -10.50 -9.64
C TRP A 254 21.26 -10.29 -10.95
N GLY A 255 21.61 -9.04 -11.23
CA GLY A 255 22.14 -8.58 -12.52
C GLY A 255 21.22 -7.55 -13.20
N PRO A 256 21.62 -7.04 -14.37
CA PRO A 256 20.88 -5.99 -15.08
C PRO A 256 19.52 -6.47 -15.63
N GLU A 257 19.40 -7.76 -15.94
CA GLU A 257 18.20 -8.38 -16.51
C GLU A 257 17.26 -8.88 -15.40
N LEU A 258 16.54 -7.94 -14.80
CA LEU A 258 15.54 -8.23 -13.76
C LEU A 258 14.29 -8.89 -14.34
N ILE A 259 13.72 -9.87 -13.63
CA ILE A 259 12.40 -10.43 -13.95
C ILE A 259 11.33 -9.39 -13.63
N ARG A 260 10.51 -9.00 -14.61
CA ARG A 260 9.46 -7.97 -14.48
C ARG A 260 8.14 -8.43 -15.09
N GLU A 261 7.66 -9.56 -14.61
CA GLU A 261 6.40 -10.11 -15.06
C GLU A 261 5.22 -9.44 -14.36
N HIS A 262 4.11 -9.36 -15.09
CA HIS A 262 2.83 -8.90 -14.58
C HIS A 262 1.77 -9.98 -14.80
N PRO A 263 0.84 -10.17 -13.85
CA PRO A 263 -0.30 -11.05 -14.06
C PRO A 263 -1.16 -10.60 -15.24
N GLU A 264 -1.95 -11.54 -15.76
CA GLU A 264 -2.95 -11.23 -16.78
C GLU A 264 -3.95 -10.18 -16.27
N GLY A 265 -4.32 -9.23 -17.14
CA GLY A 265 -5.19 -8.11 -16.76
C GLY A 265 -4.51 -6.98 -15.98
N MET A 266 -3.23 -7.11 -15.58
CA MET A 266 -2.42 -6.01 -15.01
C MET A 266 -1.60 -5.22 -16.05
N VAL A 267 -1.70 -5.60 -17.32
CA VAL A 267 -0.98 -4.99 -18.43
C VAL A 267 -1.95 -4.08 -19.19
N TRP A 268 -1.59 -2.80 -19.38
CA TRP A 268 -1.98 -1.80 -20.42
C TRP A 268 -2.11 -0.36 -19.87
N PRO A 269 -1.74 0.69 -20.64
CA PRO A 269 -0.85 0.72 -21.79
C PRO A 269 0.58 1.09 -21.37
N GLU A 270 1.53 0.44 -22.03
CA GLU A 270 2.85 1.02 -22.30
C GLU A 270 2.70 2.47 -22.76
N GLY A 271 3.62 3.31 -22.31
CA GLY A 271 4.26 4.21 -23.25
C GLY A 271 5.33 3.41 -23.96
#